data_AF-A0A6A6A7S2-F1
#
_entry.id   AF-A0A6A6A7S2-F1
#
_cell.length_a   1.000
_cell.length_b   1.000
_cell.length_c   1.000
_cell.angle_alpha   90.00
_cell.angle_beta   90.00
_cell.angle_gamma   90.00
#
_symmetry.space_group_name_H-M   'P 1'
#
loop_
_entity.id
_entity.type
_entity.pdbx_description
1 polymer ?
#
loop_
_entity_poly.entity_id
_entity_poly.type
_entity_poly.pdbx_seq_one_letter_code
_entity_poly.pdbx_strand_id
1 'polypeptide(L)'
;MAGARIRAPQDSATPTAQASSTPTAAQPTITLALSTTFTPPAQCTANRITILPPPGYFMWANEPVPYPNTTVSDCYPSEFLRSYTSMSAGATGSSIVPVMSPLVCPQNFCTMFAADNNYIACCPSDYKFAPPSSIAVSSRPAYGGTCYSDFTVSSTLTALKYNSEGSTGTEPWIASKTGIQAYAHPIDGFAPHSPSLGCALNTSSHSKNTTSTSLPASSSSSSPAQTPTPSHTPSPGAIAGAVLGALVGLILLLTLILFLLRRHRRNTTARMDSNQETHQLSDDFAGGKPHETDAGNARYEKDSAVAAAEIGSSGGMGKYGVGGVVHEMDGGRGAEGVHELAAEREGREEGKGGGRLI
;
A
#
# COMPACT_ATOMS: atom_id res chain seq x y z
N MET A 1 38.06 71.32 -6.93
CA MET A 1 38.60 69.95 -7.17
C MET A 1 37.50 68.96 -6.83
N ALA A 2 36.81 68.44 -7.85
CA ALA A 2 35.71 67.48 -7.69
C ALA A 2 36.26 66.07 -7.98
N GLY A 3 36.13 65.16 -7.01
CA GLY A 3 36.54 63.76 -7.14
C GLY A 3 35.32 62.88 -7.37
N ALA A 4 35.22 62.31 -8.58
CA ALA A 4 34.19 61.34 -8.94
C ALA A 4 34.55 59.94 -8.38
N ARG A 5 33.65 59.35 -7.58
CA ARG A 5 33.73 57.95 -7.14
C ARG A 5 32.98 57.07 -8.12
N ILE A 6 33.70 56.20 -8.82
CA ILE A 6 33.17 55.14 -9.67
C ILE A 6 32.79 53.94 -8.77
N ARG A 7 31.54 53.51 -8.79
CA ARG A 7 31.08 52.24 -8.20
C ARG A 7 31.05 51.18 -9.29
N ALA A 8 31.76 50.08 -9.07
CA ALA A 8 31.71 48.89 -9.91
C ALA A 8 30.47 48.03 -9.56
N PRO A 9 29.92 47.24 -10.50
CA PRO A 9 28.78 46.36 -10.25
C PRO A 9 29.21 45.12 -9.47
N GLN A 10 28.42 44.72 -8.48
CA GLN A 10 28.54 43.42 -7.81
C GLN A 10 27.67 42.40 -8.54
N ASP A 11 28.31 41.41 -9.18
CA ASP A 11 27.64 40.25 -9.75
C ASP A 11 27.13 39.33 -8.64
N SER A 12 25.80 39.24 -8.50
CA SER A 12 25.15 38.26 -7.62
C SER A 12 25.07 36.91 -8.33
N ALA A 13 25.95 35.99 -7.96
CA ALA A 13 25.90 34.60 -8.41
C ALA A 13 24.67 33.90 -7.80
N THR A 14 23.76 33.43 -8.65
CA THR A 14 22.60 32.63 -8.25
C THR A 14 23.07 31.21 -7.92
N PRO A 15 22.77 30.65 -6.74
CA PRO A 15 23.16 29.29 -6.39
C PRO A 15 22.43 28.29 -7.28
N THR A 16 23.18 27.59 -8.12
CA THR A 16 22.69 26.50 -8.97
C THR A 16 22.22 25.36 -8.06
N ALA A 17 20.91 25.13 -8.00
CA ALA A 17 20.33 24.02 -7.25
C ALA A 17 20.86 22.70 -7.81
N GLN A 18 21.66 22.00 -7.01
CA GLN A 18 22.24 20.72 -7.35
C GLN A 18 21.11 19.68 -7.38
N ALA A 19 20.75 19.22 -8.58
CA ALA A 19 19.70 18.23 -8.77
C ALA A 19 20.10 16.93 -8.06
N SER A 20 19.43 16.63 -6.95
CA SER A 20 19.57 15.37 -6.24
C SER A 20 18.95 14.26 -7.09
N SER A 21 19.76 13.51 -7.82
CA SER A 21 19.30 12.34 -8.57
C SER A 21 18.89 11.25 -7.59
N THR A 22 17.58 11.06 -7.40
CA THR A 22 17.06 9.92 -6.64
C THR A 22 17.54 8.62 -7.31
N PRO A 23 18.19 7.71 -6.58
CA PRO A 23 18.66 6.46 -7.17
C PRO A 23 17.45 5.69 -7.72
N THR A 24 17.44 5.49 -9.04
CA THR A 24 16.43 4.66 -9.70
C THR A 24 16.74 3.21 -9.31
N ALA A 25 15.88 2.60 -8.50
CA ALA A 25 16.03 1.19 -8.15
C ALA A 25 16.07 0.35 -9.43
N ALA A 26 17.15 -0.39 -9.63
CA ALA A 26 17.31 -1.24 -10.80
C ALA A 26 16.17 -2.28 -10.82
N GLN A 27 15.40 -2.27 -11.90
CA GLN A 27 14.29 -3.20 -12.08
C GLN A 27 14.84 -4.62 -12.32
N PRO A 28 14.30 -5.66 -11.69
CA PRO A 28 14.71 -7.02 -11.97
C PRO A 28 14.30 -7.39 -13.40
N THR A 29 15.29 -7.67 -14.25
CA THR A 29 15.10 -8.17 -15.63
C THR A 29 14.77 -9.66 -15.66
N ILE A 30 14.79 -10.33 -14.50
CA ILE A 30 14.57 -11.77 -14.40
C ILE A 30 13.11 -12.05 -14.77
N THR A 31 12.95 -12.80 -15.85
CA THR A 31 11.66 -13.28 -16.31
C THR A 31 11.44 -14.67 -15.74
N LEU A 32 10.34 -14.87 -15.01
CA LEU A 32 10.02 -16.15 -14.38
C LEU A 32 8.80 -16.77 -15.04
N ALA A 33 8.90 -18.04 -15.43
CA ALA A 33 7.81 -18.74 -16.09
C ALA A 33 6.73 -19.16 -15.08
N LEU A 34 5.48 -18.75 -15.34
CA LEU A 34 4.28 -19.29 -14.70
C LEU A 34 3.42 -19.99 -15.75
N SER A 35 3.98 -21.07 -16.31
CA SER A 35 3.37 -21.78 -17.44
C SER A 35 2.09 -22.55 -17.09
N THR A 36 1.82 -22.76 -15.81
CA THR A 36 0.60 -23.42 -15.31
C THR A 36 -0.18 -22.49 -14.38
N THR A 37 -1.50 -22.66 -14.34
CA THR A 37 -2.36 -21.94 -13.39
C THR A 37 -1.95 -22.31 -11.97
N PHE A 38 -1.45 -21.34 -11.22
CA PHE A 38 -1.24 -21.48 -9.79
C PHE A 38 -2.60 -21.51 -9.07
N THR A 39 -2.84 -22.54 -8.27
CA THR A 39 -4.01 -22.65 -7.41
C THR A 39 -3.58 -22.30 -5.98
N PRO A 40 -3.85 -21.08 -5.50
CA PRO A 40 -3.59 -20.76 -4.11
C PRO A 40 -4.49 -21.62 -3.21
N PRO A 41 -4.04 -21.93 -1.98
CA PRO A 41 -4.91 -22.52 -0.97
C PRO A 41 -6.14 -21.65 -0.67
N ALA A 42 -7.24 -22.27 -0.27
CA ALA A 42 -8.52 -21.59 -0.05
C ALA A 42 -8.44 -20.43 0.98
N GLN A 43 -7.50 -20.49 1.94
CA GLN A 43 -7.30 -19.40 2.91
C GLN A 43 -6.85 -18.08 2.28
N CYS A 44 -6.28 -18.11 1.08
CA CYS A 44 -5.83 -16.92 0.35
C CYS A 44 -6.99 -16.19 -0.33
N THR A 45 -8.13 -16.86 -0.51
CA THR A 45 -9.36 -16.27 -1.05
C THR A 45 -10.49 -16.24 -0.03
N ALA A 46 -10.25 -16.76 1.19
CA ALA A 46 -11.16 -16.53 2.30
C ALA A 46 -11.17 -15.04 2.60
N ASN A 47 -12.34 -14.45 2.87
CA ASN A 47 -12.59 -13.04 3.23
C ASN A 47 -11.72 -12.55 4.41
N ARG A 48 -10.42 -12.41 4.15
CA ARG A 48 -9.36 -12.17 5.10
C ARG A 48 -8.47 -11.06 4.55
N ILE A 49 -8.18 -10.10 5.40
CA ILE A 49 -7.28 -8.99 5.09
C ILE A 49 -6.07 -9.05 6.00
N THR A 50 -4.95 -8.57 5.52
CA THR A 50 -3.75 -8.33 6.31
C THR A 50 -3.65 -6.84 6.60
N ILE A 51 -3.50 -6.48 7.87
CA ILE A 51 -3.30 -5.09 8.30
C ILE A 51 -1.83 -4.95 8.69
N LEU A 52 -1.12 -4.09 7.95
CA LEU A 52 0.30 -3.83 8.14
C LEU A 52 0.58 -3.12 9.47
N PRO A 53 1.82 -3.22 10.01
CA PRO A 53 2.21 -2.49 11.21
C PRO A 53 2.13 -0.96 11.03
N PRO A 54 2.18 -0.19 12.15
CA PRO A 54 2.36 1.26 12.09
C PRO A 54 3.59 1.66 11.27
N PRO A 55 3.60 2.85 10.66
CA PRO A 55 2.59 3.91 10.78
C PRO A 55 1.44 3.82 9.76
N GLY A 56 1.55 2.96 8.74
CA GLY A 56 0.65 2.99 7.59
C GLY A 56 -0.69 2.27 7.79
N TYR A 57 -0.71 1.19 8.58
CA TYR A 57 -1.91 0.36 8.81
C TYR A 57 -2.67 -0.01 7.53
N PHE A 58 -1.95 -0.14 6.41
CA PHE A 58 -2.55 -0.44 5.13
C PHE A 58 -3.23 -1.81 5.16
N MET A 59 -4.39 -1.91 4.51
CA MET A 59 -5.13 -3.15 4.36
C MET A 59 -4.79 -3.79 3.03
N TRP A 60 -4.29 -5.01 3.07
CA TRP A 60 -3.88 -5.76 1.89
C TRP A 60 -4.57 -7.13 1.85
N ALA A 61 -4.99 -7.56 0.67
CA ALA A 61 -5.26 -8.96 0.42
C ALA A 61 -3.92 -9.68 0.20
N ASN A 62 -3.56 -10.50 1.18
CA ASN A 62 -2.35 -11.32 1.15
C ASN A 62 -1.08 -10.50 0.84
N GLU A 63 -0.70 -9.50 1.62
CA GLU A 63 0.62 -8.86 1.42
C GLU A 63 1.72 -9.94 1.48
N PRO A 64 2.58 -10.11 0.44
CA PRO A 64 3.61 -11.14 0.44
C PRO A 64 4.62 -11.00 1.59
N VAL A 65 4.96 -9.76 1.97
CA VAL A 65 5.90 -9.45 3.06
C VAL A 65 5.26 -8.41 3.98
N PRO A 66 4.34 -8.83 4.87
CA PRO A 66 3.56 -7.92 5.69
C PRO A 66 4.37 -7.27 6.82
N TYR A 67 5.52 -7.86 7.14
CA TYR A 67 6.49 -7.37 8.10
C TYR A 67 7.91 -7.74 7.64
N PRO A 68 8.96 -6.95 7.93
CA PRO A 68 10.33 -7.30 7.57
C PRO A 68 10.71 -8.72 8.00
N ASN A 69 11.34 -9.48 7.10
CA ASN A 69 11.72 -10.88 7.31
C ASN A 69 10.56 -11.87 7.49
N THR A 70 9.33 -11.50 7.11
CA THR A 70 8.22 -12.43 7.01
C THR A 70 7.83 -12.61 5.55
N THR A 71 7.47 -13.81 5.14
CA THR A 71 6.96 -14.06 3.79
C THR A 71 5.76 -14.97 3.88
N VAL A 72 4.61 -14.53 3.35
CA VAL A 72 3.39 -15.34 3.27
C VAL A 72 3.44 -16.09 1.93
N SER A 73 4.07 -17.26 1.95
CA SER A 73 4.43 -17.94 0.71
C SER A 73 3.27 -18.59 -0.02
N ASP A 74 2.23 -19.00 0.70
CA ASP A 74 1.29 -19.96 0.15
C ASP A 74 0.28 -19.33 -0.80
N CYS A 75 0.13 -18.01 -0.77
CA CYS A 75 -0.84 -17.28 -1.61
C CYS A 75 -0.26 -16.81 -2.94
N TYR A 76 1.04 -17.02 -3.16
CA TYR A 76 1.72 -16.63 -4.39
C TYR A 76 2.55 -17.80 -4.91
N PRO A 77 2.80 -17.84 -6.22
CA PRO A 77 3.78 -18.78 -6.75
C PRO A 77 5.16 -18.56 -6.12
N SER A 78 5.88 -19.65 -5.86
CA SER A 78 7.21 -19.59 -5.24
C SER A 78 8.20 -18.77 -6.07
N GLU A 79 8.05 -18.81 -7.40
CA GLU A 79 8.79 -18.06 -8.39
C GLU A 79 8.59 -16.56 -8.18
N PHE A 80 7.33 -16.13 -8.06
CA PHE A 80 6.99 -14.72 -7.80
C PHE A 80 7.70 -14.21 -6.54
N LEU A 81 7.70 -15.01 -5.47
CA LEU A 81 8.28 -14.62 -4.19
C LEU A 81 9.81 -14.55 -4.21
N ARG A 82 10.51 -15.32 -5.06
CA ARG A 82 11.98 -15.28 -5.15
C ARG A 82 12.52 -13.95 -5.65
N SER A 83 11.72 -13.21 -6.40
CA SER A 83 12.11 -11.91 -6.98
C SER A 83 11.26 -10.76 -6.46
N TYR A 84 10.30 -11.04 -5.57
CA TYR A 84 9.54 -10.02 -4.86
C TYR A 84 10.45 -9.30 -3.87
N THR A 85 10.49 -7.97 -3.95
CA THR A 85 11.17 -7.13 -2.96
C THR A 85 10.17 -6.15 -2.38
N SER A 86 9.86 -6.31 -1.09
CA SER A 86 9.05 -5.35 -0.35
C SER A 86 9.82 -4.06 -0.14
N MET A 87 9.20 -2.93 -0.47
CA MET A 87 9.68 -1.62 -0.05
C MET A 87 9.07 -1.30 1.31
N SER A 88 9.85 -0.76 2.23
CA SER A 88 9.34 -0.39 3.55
C SER A 88 8.23 0.67 3.40
N ALA A 89 7.12 0.50 4.12
CA ALA A 89 5.94 1.37 4.04
C ALA A 89 6.18 2.87 4.36
N GLY A 90 7.39 3.25 4.78
CA GLY A 90 7.80 4.63 4.99
C GLY A 90 8.33 5.33 3.72
N ALA A 91 8.75 4.58 2.71
CA ALA A 91 9.00 5.11 1.37
C ALA A 91 7.71 4.99 0.57
N THR A 92 7.34 6.02 -0.19
CA THR A 92 6.21 6.03 -1.15
C THR A 92 6.34 5.00 -2.28
N GLY A 93 7.19 3.98 -2.14
CA GLY A 93 7.47 2.97 -3.14
C GLY A 93 6.46 1.82 -3.08
N SER A 94 5.86 1.52 -4.22
CA SER A 94 5.27 0.22 -4.50
C SER A 94 6.35 -0.87 -4.36
N SER A 95 5.99 -2.06 -3.89
CA SER A 95 6.88 -3.22 -3.90
C SER A 95 7.38 -3.49 -5.32
N ILE A 96 8.61 -4.02 -5.42
CA ILE A 96 9.19 -4.43 -6.70
C ILE A 96 8.72 -5.86 -6.98
N VAL A 97 7.85 -5.99 -7.97
CA VAL A 97 7.30 -7.27 -8.43
C VAL A 97 8.05 -7.78 -9.68
N PRO A 98 8.34 -9.09 -9.77
CA PRO A 98 8.95 -9.67 -10.96
C PRO A 98 8.02 -9.62 -12.17
N VAL A 99 8.59 -9.71 -13.36
CA VAL A 99 7.82 -9.93 -14.59
C VAL A 99 7.69 -11.43 -14.86
N MET A 100 6.46 -11.90 -15.05
CA MET A 100 6.20 -13.32 -15.32
C MET A 100 6.12 -13.57 -16.84
N SER A 101 6.73 -14.62 -17.37
CA SER A 101 6.55 -15.03 -18.78
C SER A 101 6.93 -16.50 -19.03
N PRO A 102 6.05 -17.33 -19.63
CA PRO A 102 4.65 -16.99 -19.89
C PRO A 102 3.88 -16.79 -18.59
N LEU A 103 2.91 -15.87 -18.60
CA LEU A 103 2.01 -15.61 -17.48
C LEU A 103 0.61 -16.12 -17.82
N VAL A 104 0.10 -17.02 -17.00
CA VAL A 104 -1.32 -17.34 -16.89
C VAL A 104 -1.81 -16.80 -15.55
N CYS A 105 -2.90 -16.02 -15.53
CA CYS A 105 -3.45 -15.51 -14.26
C CYS A 105 -3.75 -16.68 -13.30
N PRO A 106 -3.36 -16.57 -12.01
CA PRO A 106 -3.69 -17.59 -11.03
C PRO A 106 -5.20 -17.85 -10.91
N GLN A 107 -5.55 -18.98 -10.30
CA GLN A 107 -6.94 -19.26 -9.98
C GLN A 107 -7.50 -18.20 -9.01
N ASN A 108 -8.72 -17.73 -9.27
CA ASN A 108 -9.38 -16.62 -8.57
C ASN A 108 -8.73 -15.25 -8.81
N PHE A 109 -7.99 -15.12 -9.92
CA PHE A 109 -7.55 -13.85 -10.48
C PHE A 109 -8.13 -13.65 -11.87
N CYS A 110 -8.27 -12.39 -12.26
CA CYS A 110 -8.82 -11.97 -13.54
C CYS A 110 -7.83 -11.06 -14.25
N THR A 111 -7.80 -11.16 -15.58
CA THR A 111 -7.01 -10.26 -16.42
C THR A 111 -7.69 -8.89 -16.41
N MET A 112 -7.15 -7.95 -15.64
CA MET A 112 -7.72 -6.60 -15.50
C MET A 112 -7.08 -5.58 -16.44
N PHE A 113 -5.94 -5.93 -17.02
CA PHE A 113 -5.22 -5.11 -17.98
C PHE A 113 -4.61 -6.00 -19.07
N ALA A 114 -4.63 -5.52 -20.31
CA ALA A 114 -3.99 -6.15 -21.46
C ALA A 114 -3.44 -5.08 -22.41
N ALA A 115 -2.27 -5.34 -22.99
CA ALA A 115 -1.62 -4.49 -24.00
C ALA A 115 -1.16 -5.31 -25.22
N ASP A 116 -0.82 -4.62 -26.31
CA ASP A 116 -0.60 -5.19 -27.65
C ASP A 116 0.53 -6.24 -27.74
N ASN A 117 1.44 -6.29 -26.76
CA ASN A 117 2.56 -7.26 -26.71
C ASN A 117 2.24 -8.51 -25.86
N ASN A 118 0.97 -8.89 -25.76
CA ASN A 118 0.47 -9.91 -24.81
C ASN A 118 0.78 -9.60 -23.34
N TYR A 119 1.17 -8.37 -23.02
CA TYR A 119 1.44 -7.98 -21.64
C TYR A 119 0.12 -7.82 -20.89
N ILE A 120 0.01 -8.44 -19.72
CA ILE A 120 -1.18 -8.46 -18.88
C ILE A 120 -0.86 -8.14 -17.43
N ALA A 121 -1.88 -7.70 -16.69
CA ALA A 121 -1.87 -7.68 -15.24
C ALA A 121 -3.11 -8.38 -14.68
N CYS A 122 -2.88 -9.25 -13.70
CA CYS A 122 -3.88 -10.06 -13.04
C CYS A 122 -4.17 -9.49 -11.65
N CYS A 123 -5.45 -9.30 -11.32
CA CYS A 123 -5.91 -8.94 -9.97
C CYS A 123 -6.83 -10.04 -9.40
N PRO A 124 -7.00 -10.15 -8.07
CA PRO A 124 -8.01 -11.03 -7.49
C PRO A 124 -9.41 -10.76 -8.09
N SER A 125 -10.27 -11.77 -8.18
CA SER A 125 -11.48 -11.68 -9.02
C SER A 125 -12.47 -10.57 -8.68
N ASP A 126 -12.51 -10.12 -7.43
CA ASP A 126 -13.41 -9.05 -6.97
C ASP A 126 -12.70 -7.69 -6.85
N TYR A 127 -11.48 -7.58 -7.39
CA TYR A 127 -10.67 -6.38 -7.34
C TYR A 127 -10.69 -5.65 -8.68
N LYS A 128 -10.73 -4.32 -8.59
CA LYS A 128 -10.50 -3.41 -9.70
C LYS A 128 -8.99 -3.18 -9.87
N PHE A 129 -8.58 -2.71 -11.04
CA PHE A 129 -7.19 -2.33 -11.31
C PHE A 129 -7.08 -0.81 -11.48
N ALA A 130 -6.16 -0.20 -10.73
CA ALA A 130 -5.70 1.17 -10.93
C ALA A 130 -4.33 1.12 -11.64
N PRO A 131 -4.21 1.61 -12.89
CA PRO A 131 -2.92 1.70 -13.56
C PRO A 131 -1.99 2.70 -12.84
N PRO A 132 -0.67 2.56 -13.01
CA PRO A 132 0.27 3.53 -12.45
C PRO A 132 0.04 4.92 -13.10
N SER A 133 0.25 6.00 -12.33
CA SER A 133 0.12 7.37 -12.84
C SER A 133 1.20 7.74 -13.87
N SER A 134 2.32 7.03 -13.87
CA SER A 134 3.41 7.18 -14.82
C SER A 134 3.98 5.82 -15.20
N ILE A 135 4.28 5.62 -16.48
CA ILE A 135 4.88 4.39 -16.96
C ILE A 135 6.39 4.44 -16.70
N ALA A 136 6.85 3.72 -15.68
CA ALA A 136 8.27 3.61 -15.36
C ALA A 136 9.03 2.73 -16.36
N VAL A 137 8.36 1.71 -16.92
CA VAL A 137 8.94 0.75 -17.88
C VAL A 137 7.97 0.61 -19.05
N SER A 138 8.36 1.08 -20.24
CA SER A 138 7.48 1.11 -21.42
C SER A 138 6.98 -0.27 -21.86
N SER A 139 7.77 -1.33 -21.64
CA SER A 139 7.38 -2.71 -21.92
C SER A 139 6.44 -3.31 -20.87
N ARG A 140 6.24 -2.64 -19.72
CA ARG A 140 5.37 -3.06 -18.63
C ARG A 140 4.46 -1.89 -18.20
N PRO A 141 3.50 -1.48 -19.05
CA PRO A 141 2.65 -0.31 -18.78
C PRO A 141 1.77 -0.42 -17.53
N ALA A 142 1.59 -1.62 -16.98
CA ALA A 142 0.85 -1.86 -15.73
C ALA A 142 1.78 -1.99 -14.50
N TYR A 143 3.10 -1.96 -14.68
CA TYR A 143 4.05 -2.07 -13.58
C TYR A 143 3.95 -0.89 -12.63
N GLY A 144 3.79 -1.19 -11.33
CA GLY A 144 3.50 -0.21 -10.29
C GLY A 144 2.01 0.17 -10.20
N GLY A 145 1.14 -0.50 -10.96
CA GLY A 145 -0.30 -0.43 -10.75
C GLY A 145 -0.72 -1.09 -9.43
N THR A 146 -1.98 -0.92 -9.05
CA THR A 146 -2.51 -1.45 -7.78
C THR A 146 -3.87 -2.05 -8.00
N CYS A 147 -4.08 -3.28 -7.51
CA CYS A 147 -5.41 -3.85 -7.44
C CYS A 147 -6.10 -3.34 -6.16
N TYR A 148 -7.38 -3.02 -6.21
CA TYR A 148 -8.12 -2.56 -5.04
C TYR A 148 -9.57 -3.07 -5.03
N SER A 149 -10.13 -3.26 -3.84
CA SER A 149 -11.55 -3.56 -3.63
C SER A 149 -12.16 -2.57 -2.65
N ASP A 150 -13.41 -2.19 -2.88
CA ASP A 150 -14.17 -1.32 -1.99
C ASP A 150 -14.93 -2.17 -0.97
N PHE A 151 -14.87 -1.81 0.32
CA PHE A 151 -15.69 -2.46 1.34
C PHE A 151 -17.07 -1.84 1.46
N THR A 152 -18.08 -2.70 1.63
CA THR A 152 -19.43 -2.27 1.97
C THR A 152 -19.48 -1.94 3.46
N VAL A 153 -20.12 -0.82 3.82
CA VAL A 153 -20.32 -0.48 5.24
C VAL A 153 -21.00 -1.64 5.97
N SER A 154 -20.53 -1.93 7.17
CA SER A 154 -20.97 -3.05 8.00
C SER A 154 -20.59 -4.45 7.48
N SER A 155 -19.78 -4.57 6.43
CA SER A 155 -19.19 -5.86 6.07
C SER A 155 -18.20 -6.31 7.14
N THR A 156 -18.33 -7.55 7.61
CA THR A 156 -17.41 -8.18 8.56
C THR A 156 -16.41 -9.05 7.82
N LEU A 157 -15.13 -8.84 8.09
CA LEU A 157 -14.00 -9.59 7.54
C LEU A 157 -13.12 -10.11 8.68
N THR A 158 -12.26 -11.08 8.37
CA THR A 158 -11.23 -11.53 9.31
C THR A 158 -9.95 -10.75 9.05
N ALA A 159 -9.47 -9.95 10.00
CA ALA A 159 -8.21 -9.23 9.87
C ALA A 159 -7.07 -9.97 10.56
N LEU A 160 -5.99 -10.25 9.83
CA LEU A 160 -4.68 -10.60 10.37
C LEU A 160 -3.88 -9.32 10.59
N LYS A 161 -3.75 -8.86 11.83
CA LYS A 161 -3.02 -7.64 12.16
C LYS A 161 -1.59 -7.94 12.57
N TYR A 162 -0.64 -7.19 12.02
CA TYR A 162 0.76 -7.19 12.43
C TYR A 162 1.02 -6.00 13.35
N ASN A 163 1.69 -6.24 14.49
CA ASN A 163 2.17 -5.16 15.36
C ASN A 163 3.59 -4.70 14.96
N SER A 164 4.13 -3.69 15.65
CA SER A 164 5.48 -3.16 15.40
C SER A 164 6.61 -4.15 15.68
N GLU A 165 6.32 -5.28 16.32
CA GLU A 165 7.28 -6.37 16.62
C GLU A 165 7.12 -7.53 15.63
N GLY A 166 6.19 -7.44 14.67
CA GLY A 166 5.86 -8.51 13.72
C GLY A 166 4.99 -9.62 14.28
N SER A 167 4.53 -9.51 15.54
CA SER A 167 3.57 -10.44 16.11
C SER A 167 2.21 -10.26 15.44
N THR A 168 1.52 -11.39 15.25
CA THR A 168 0.23 -11.42 14.55
C THR A 168 -0.93 -11.69 15.50
N GLY A 169 -2.06 -11.05 15.21
CA GLY A 169 -3.35 -11.33 15.85
C GLY A 169 -4.44 -11.45 14.79
N THR A 170 -5.40 -12.34 14.99
CA THR A 170 -6.57 -12.45 14.11
C THR A 170 -7.80 -11.95 14.85
N GLU A 171 -8.56 -11.04 14.26
CA GLU A 171 -9.79 -10.50 14.86
C GLU A 171 -10.83 -10.14 13.80
N PRO A 172 -12.13 -10.16 14.15
CA PRO A 172 -13.16 -9.63 13.26
C PRO A 172 -12.94 -8.12 13.07
N TRP A 173 -12.95 -7.68 11.82
CA TRP A 173 -12.88 -6.29 11.43
C TRP A 173 -14.17 -5.92 10.69
N ILE A 174 -14.73 -4.75 11.00
CA ILE A 174 -15.98 -4.27 10.42
C ILE A 174 -15.69 -2.94 9.74
N ALA A 175 -16.08 -2.82 8.47
CA ALA A 175 -16.01 -1.56 7.75
C ALA A 175 -17.00 -0.55 8.36
N SER A 176 -16.51 0.48 9.08
CA SER A 176 -17.38 1.47 9.74
C SER A 176 -17.85 2.59 8.81
N LYS A 177 -17.16 2.82 7.69
CA LYS A 177 -17.42 3.92 6.74
C LYS A 177 -17.27 3.47 5.30
N THR A 178 -17.83 4.26 4.38
CA THR A 178 -17.66 4.08 2.93
C THR A 178 -16.25 4.45 2.49
N GLY A 179 -15.80 3.90 1.36
CA GLY A 179 -14.51 4.24 0.76
C GLY A 179 -13.31 3.63 1.47
N ILE A 180 -13.52 2.68 2.39
CA ILE A 180 -12.42 1.84 2.88
C ILE A 180 -12.09 0.82 1.79
N GLN A 181 -10.82 0.69 1.48
CA GLN A 181 -10.34 -0.22 0.45
C GLN A 181 -9.32 -1.20 1.00
N ALA A 182 -9.28 -2.41 0.42
CA ALA A 182 -8.10 -3.26 0.51
C ALA A 182 -7.35 -3.27 -0.81
N TYR A 183 -6.03 -3.31 -0.72
CA TYR A 183 -5.13 -3.33 -1.85
C TYR A 183 -4.60 -4.74 -2.11
N ALA A 184 -4.14 -5.01 -3.32
CA ALA A 184 -3.41 -6.22 -3.66
C ALA A 184 -2.36 -5.89 -4.71
N HIS A 185 -1.26 -6.64 -4.72
CA HIS A 185 -0.25 -6.53 -5.76
C HIS A 185 -0.81 -7.17 -7.04
N PRO A 186 -0.81 -6.44 -8.17
CA PRO A 186 -1.03 -7.09 -9.46
C PRO A 186 0.09 -8.09 -9.74
N ILE A 187 -0.25 -9.22 -10.35
CA ILE A 187 0.73 -10.13 -10.96
C ILE A 187 0.77 -9.78 -12.44
N ASP A 188 1.88 -9.24 -12.91
CA ASP A 188 2.04 -8.78 -14.29
C ASP A 188 3.10 -9.56 -15.05
N GLY A 189 2.97 -9.56 -16.38
CA GLY A 189 3.77 -10.44 -17.22
C GLY A 189 3.27 -10.54 -18.66
N PHE A 190 3.83 -11.47 -19.42
CA PHE A 190 3.49 -11.69 -20.82
C PHE A 190 2.72 -13.00 -20.98
N ALA A 191 1.48 -12.92 -21.45
CA ALA A 191 0.65 -14.08 -21.72
C ALA A 191 1.22 -14.91 -22.89
N PRO A 192 1.04 -16.25 -22.85
CA PRO A 192 1.49 -17.12 -23.94
C PRO A 192 0.75 -16.88 -25.27
N HIS A 193 -0.45 -16.29 -25.19
CA HIS A 193 -1.35 -16.02 -26.32
C HIS A 193 -2.01 -14.64 -26.13
N SER A 194 -2.72 -14.17 -27.16
CA SER A 194 -3.49 -12.93 -27.08
C SER A 194 -4.48 -12.98 -25.91
N PRO A 195 -4.34 -12.09 -24.91
CA PRO A 195 -5.12 -12.17 -23.69
C PRO A 195 -6.56 -11.69 -23.89
N SER A 196 -7.50 -12.32 -23.19
CA SER A 196 -8.86 -11.81 -23.02
C SER A 196 -8.98 -11.10 -21.67
N LEU A 197 -9.61 -9.93 -21.66
CA LEU A 197 -9.95 -9.23 -20.42
C LEU A 197 -11.02 -10.01 -19.63
N GLY A 198 -10.96 -9.88 -18.30
CA GLY A 198 -11.89 -10.49 -17.37
C GLY A 198 -11.39 -11.80 -16.75
N CYS A 199 -12.29 -12.42 -16.00
CA CYS A 199 -12.00 -13.66 -15.31
C CYS A 199 -12.07 -14.83 -16.29
N ALA A 200 -11.16 -15.79 -16.16
CA ALA A 200 -11.40 -17.09 -16.74
C ALA A 200 -12.71 -17.59 -16.15
N LEU A 201 -13.78 -17.62 -16.96
CA LEU A 201 -14.99 -18.31 -16.57
C LEU A 201 -14.52 -19.72 -16.28
N ASN A 202 -14.68 -20.16 -15.03
CA ASN A 202 -14.62 -21.56 -14.67
C ASN A 202 -15.77 -22.21 -15.45
N THR A 203 -15.54 -22.43 -16.73
CA THR A 203 -16.33 -23.26 -17.59
C THR A 203 -16.02 -24.62 -17.03
N SER A 204 -16.73 -24.95 -15.95
CA SER A 204 -16.88 -26.30 -15.49
C SER A 204 -17.64 -27.00 -16.61
N SER A 205 -16.94 -27.27 -17.71
CA SER A 205 -17.24 -28.35 -18.60
C SER A 205 -16.99 -29.61 -17.78
N HIS A 206 -17.86 -29.85 -16.82
CA HIS A 206 -18.34 -31.19 -16.56
C HIS A 206 -18.88 -31.67 -17.89
N SER A 207 -17.98 -32.16 -18.75
CA SER A 207 -18.29 -33.22 -19.68
C SER A 207 -18.87 -34.31 -18.80
N LYS A 208 -20.20 -34.32 -18.71
CA LYS A 208 -20.98 -35.43 -18.17
C LYS A 208 -20.61 -36.63 -19.03
N ASN A 209 -19.54 -37.32 -18.67
CA ASN A 209 -19.35 -38.68 -19.09
C ASN A 209 -20.37 -39.47 -18.26
N THR A 210 -21.59 -39.54 -18.76
CA THR A 210 -22.67 -40.40 -18.28
C THR A 210 -22.22 -41.84 -18.46
N THR A 211 -21.47 -42.34 -17.48
CA THR A 211 -21.37 -43.78 -17.23
C THR A 211 -22.42 -44.08 -16.17
N SER A 212 -23.54 -44.62 -16.63
CA SER A 212 -24.61 -45.18 -15.81
C SER A 212 -24.07 -46.32 -14.95
N THR A 213 -23.78 -46.04 -13.69
CA THR A 213 -23.52 -47.06 -12.68
C THR A 213 -24.57 -46.93 -11.58
N SER A 214 -25.28 -48.04 -11.40
CA SER A 214 -26.45 -48.25 -10.56
C SER A 214 -26.25 -47.92 -9.08
N LEU A 215 -27.32 -47.38 -8.50
CA LEU A 215 -27.61 -47.14 -7.08
C LEU A 215 -27.21 -48.31 -6.15
N PRO A 216 -26.89 -48.00 -4.88
CA PRO A 216 -27.80 -48.48 -3.84
C PRO A 216 -28.15 -47.45 -2.74
N ALA A 217 -29.42 -47.54 -2.35
CA ALA A 217 -30.01 -47.44 -1.01
C ALA A 217 -29.63 -46.29 -0.05
N SER A 218 -30.65 -45.45 0.13
CA SER A 218 -30.83 -44.41 1.14
C SER A 218 -30.60 -44.86 2.58
N SER A 219 -29.85 -44.06 3.35
CA SER A 219 -29.91 -44.03 4.81
C SER A 219 -30.32 -42.63 5.27
N SER A 220 -31.47 -42.58 5.93
CA SER A 220 -32.13 -41.41 6.50
C SER A 220 -31.35 -40.87 7.71
N SER A 221 -30.80 -39.65 7.60
CA SER A 221 -30.28 -38.91 8.75
C SER A 221 -31.31 -37.89 9.23
N SER A 222 -31.57 -37.94 10.54
CA SER A 222 -32.55 -37.14 11.27
C SER A 222 -32.06 -35.71 11.48
N SER A 223 -32.90 -34.73 11.12
CA SER A 223 -32.70 -33.31 11.46
C SER A 223 -32.80 -33.07 12.97
N PRO A 224 -31.85 -32.35 13.60
CA PRO A 224 -32.01 -31.90 14.97
C PRO A 224 -33.00 -30.73 15.04
N ALA A 225 -33.90 -30.81 16.02
CA ALA A 225 -34.89 -29.79 16.33
C ALA A 225 -34.23 -28.46 16.70
N GLN A 226 -34.71 -27.37 16.10
CA GLN A 226 -34.28 -26.00 16.42
C GLN A 226 -34.86 -25.58 17.77
N THR A 227 -33.98 -25.29 18.71
CA THR A 227 -34.32 -24.74 20.04
C THR A 227 -34.71 -23.26 19.89
N PRO A 228 -35.86 -22.81 20.42
CA PRO A 228 -36.33 -21.44 20.29
C PRO A 228 -35.38 -20.45 20.98
N THR A 229 -34.92 -19.46 20.22
CA THR A 229 -34.02 -18.40 20.70
C THR A 229 -34.82 -17.39 21.55
N PRO A 230 -34.45 -17.13 22.81
CA PRO A 230 -35.17 -16.20 23.66
C PRO A 230 -34.91 -14.74 23.24
N SER A 231 -35.99 -14.03 22.91
CA SER A 231 -35.97 -12.60 22.61
C SER A 231 -35.90 -11.80 23.93
N HIS A 232 -34.69 -11.41 24.34
CA HIS A 232 -34.51 -10.55 25.51
C HIS A 232 -34.62 -9.08 25.10
N THR A 233 -35.75 -8.46 25.43
CA THR A 233 -35.88 -7.00 25.44
C THR A 233 -35.12 -6.46 26.67
N PRO A 234 -34.13 -5.57 26.48
CA PRO A 234 -33.33 -5.05 27.59
C PRO A 234 -34.21 -4.27 28.57
N SER A 235 -34.03 -4.53 29.87
CA SER A 235 -34.81 -3.84 30.90
C SER A 235 -34.48 -2.34 30.87
N PRO A 236 -35.49 -1.45 31.03
CA PRO A 236 -35.26 0.00 31.04
C PRO A 236 -34.20 0.45 32.05
N GLY A 237 -34.02 -0.29 33.14
CA GLY A 237 -33.00 -0.04 34.16
C GLY A 237 -31.57 -0.23 33.65
N ALA A 238 -31.32 -1.19 32.75
CA ALA A 238 -30.00 -1.41 32.18
C ALA A 238 -29.58 -0.26 31.24
N ILE A 239 -30.54 0.29 30.50
CA ILE A 239 -30.33 1.43 29.60
C ILE A 239 -30.04 2.71 30.41
N ALA A 240 -30.79 2.96 31.49
CA ALA A 240 -30.59 4.14 32.33
C ALA A 240 -29.23 4.16 33.04
N GLY A 241 -28.73 2.99 33.48
CA GLY A 241 -27.44 2.89 34.16
C GLY A 241 -26.24 3.24 33.26
N ALA A 242 -26.27 2.82 32.00
CA ALA A 242 -25.18 3.08 31.06
C ALA A 242 -25.00 4.59 30.75
N VAL A 243 -26.11 5.32 30.61
CA VAL A 243 -26.08 6.76 30.30
C VAL A 243 -25.50 7.56 31.46
N LEU A 244 -25.90 7.24 32.70
CA LEU A 244 -25.40 7.95 33.88
C LEU A 244 -23.90 7.69 34.11
N GLY A 245 -23.45 6.45 33.86
CA GLY A 245 -22.02 6.09 33.91
C GLY A 245 -21.18 6.85 32.88
N ALA A 246 -21.66 6.99 31.65
CA ALA A 246 -20.97 7.72 30.59
C ALA A 246 -20.81 9.22 30.93
N LEU A 247 -21.83 9.86 31.53
CA LEU A 247 -21.76 11.27 31.94
C LEU A 247 -20.71 11.51 33.03
N VAL A 248 -20.66 10.65 34.05
CA VAL A 248 -19.65 10.74 35.13
C VAL A 248 -18.25 10.45 34.58
N GLY A 249 -18.11 9.45 33.71
CA GLY A 249 -16.83 9.12 33.05
C GLY A 249 -16.30 10.27 32.19
N LEU A 250 -17.16 10.95 31.43
CA LEU A 250 -16.78 12.08 30.59
C LEU A 250 -16.25 13.27 31.43
N ILE A 251 -16.89 13.57 32.56
CA ILE A 251 -16.45 14.64 33.48
C ILE A 251 -15.07 14.32 34.08
N LEU A 252 -14.84 13.07 34.49
CA LEU A 252 -13.53 12.63 34.98
C LEU A 252 -12.45 12.68 33.89
N LEU A 253 -12.78 12.32 32.65
CA LEU A 253 -11.85 12.38 31.53
C LEU A 253 -11.46 13.84 31.20
N LEU A 254 -12.43 14.75 31.13
CA LEU A 254 -12.19 16.17 30.84
C LEU A 254 -11.34 16.84 31.93
N THR A 255 -11.61 16.53 33.20
CA THR A 255 -10.81 17.06 34.32
C THR A 255 -9.38 16.54 34.30
N LEU A 256 -9.16 15.26 33.95
CA LEU A 256 -7.83 14.68 33.78
C LEU A 256 -7.04 15.34 32.65
N ILE A 257 -7.67 15.55 31.48
CA ILE A 257 -7.03 16.22 30.33
C ILE A 257 -6.63 17.66 30.70
N LEU A 258 -7.53 18.43 31.32
CA LEU A 258 -7.22 19.80 31.77
C LEU A 258 -6.10 19.83 32.81
N PHE A 259 -6.05 18.84 33.71
CA PHE A 259 -4.97 18.71 34.69
C PHE A 259 -3.62 18.44 34.03
N LEU A 260 -3.56 17.52 33.05
CA LEU A 260 -2.34 17.21 32.30
C LEU A 260 -1.87 18.41 31.46
N LEU A 261 -2.78 19.14 30.81
CA LEU A 261 -2.45 20.36 30.08
C LEU A 261 -1.94 21.48 31.00
N ARG A 262 -2.56 21.66 32.18
CA ARG A 262 -2.05 22.60 33.20
C ARG A 262 -0.66 22.21 33.70
N ARG A 263 -0.40 20.92 33.92
CA ARG A 263 0.91 20.41 34.33
C ARG A 263 1.96 20.64 33.23
N HIS A 264 1.61 20.41 31.97
CA HIS A 264 2.53 20.59 30.85
C HIS A 264 2.88 22.08 30.62
N ARG A 265 1.92 23.00 30.77
CA ARG A 265 2.17 24.45 30.66
C ARG A 265 3.11 24.97 31.76
N ARG A 266 3.06 24.39 32.97
CA ARG A 266 4.00 24.77 34.05
C ARG A 266 5.45 24.39 33.72
N ASN A 267 5.67 23.27 33.03
CA ASN A 267 7.02 22.82 32.68
C ASN A 267 7.67 23.59 31.53
N THR A 268 6.87 24.21 30.65
CA THR A 268 7.39 24.94 29.47
C THR A 268 7.80 26.36 29.81
N THR A 269 7.16 27.00 30.79
CA THR A 269 7.49 28.39 31.17
C THR A 269 8.86 28.51 31.86
N ALA A 270 9.37 27.43 32.47
CA ALA A 270 10.68 27.42 33.13
C ALA A 270 11.89 27.33 32.17
N ARG A 271 11.68 27.13 30.86
CA ARG A 271 12.78 26.95 29.88
C ARG A 271 13.05 28.16 29.00
N MET A 272 12.22 29.21 29.02
CA MET A 272 12.41 30.36 28.13
C MET A 272 13.28 31.48 28.70
N ASP A 273 13.63 31.47 29.99
CA ASP A 273 14.53 32.48 30.58
C ASP A 273 16.03 32.11 30.51
N SER A 274 16.39 30.91 30.04
CA SER A 274 17.80 30.46 30.08
C SER A 274 18.56 30.61 28.75
N ASN A 275 17.99 31.24 27.71
CA ASN A 275 18.58 31.24 26.36
C ASN A 275 18.86 32.64 25.78
N GLN A 276 18.95 33.67 26.62
CA GLN A 276 19.30 35.03 26.20
C GLN A 276 20.63 35.51 26.78
N GLU A 277 21.62 34.62 26.92
CA GLU A 277 22.96 35.00 27.37
C GLU A 277 24.00 34.07 26.74
N THR A 278 24.27 34.22 25.44
CA THR A 278 25.51 33.78 24.76
C THR A 278 25.38 34.03 23.26
N HIS A 279 25.65 35.24 22.78
CA HIS A 279 26.18 35.50 21.43
C HIS A 279 26.64 36.96 21.35
N GLN A 280 27.74 37.27 22.03
CA GLN A 280 28.62 38.40 21.73
C GLN A 280 30.05 37.95 22.02
N LEU A 281 30.85 37.76 20.96
CA LEU A 281 32.31 37.54 20.84
C LEU A 281 32.50 36.66 19.59
N SER A 282 33.22 37.00 18.54
CA SER A 282 34.05 38.15 18.18
C SER A 282 34.46 37.91 16.72
N ASP A 283 34.25 38.89 15.85
CA ASP A 283 34.88 38.97 14.54
C ASP A 283 36.35 39.39 14.72
N ASP A 284 37.30 38.51 14.40
CA ASP A 284 38.66 38.88 14.01
C ASP A 284 39.43 37.62 13.60
N PHE A 285 39.67 37.43 12.31
CA PHE A 285 40.95 36.90 11.81
C PHE A 285 41.04 37.10 10.29
N ALA A 286 41.65 38.23 9.93
CA ALA A 286 42.17 38.48 8.60
C ALA A 286 43.56 37.83 8.44
N GLY A 287 43.81 37.20 7.28
CA GLY A 287 45.14 37.09 6.70
C GLY A 287 45.86 35.75 6.83
N GLY A 288 45.90 34.98 5.74
CA GLY A 288 46.80 33.83 5.58
C GLY A 288 46.71 33.25 4.17
N LYS A 289 47.83 33.25 3.45
CA LYS A 289 48.03 32.95 2.02
C LYS A 289 47.87 31.45 1.65
N PRO A 290 47.74 31.11 0.35
CA PRO A 290 47.56 29.74 -0.11
C PRO A 290 48.89 28.95 -0.12
N HIS A 291 48.81 27.66 0.21
CA HIS A 291 49.92 26.72 0.02
C HIS A 291 49.56 25.73 -1.09
N GLU A 292 50.25 25.90 -2.21
CA GLU A 292 50.32 25.00 -3.34
C GLU A 292 51.26 23.84 -2.95
N THR A 293 50.81 22.58 -3.10
CA THR A 293 51.71 21.43 -3.20
C THR A 293 51.19 20.45 -4.24
N ASP A 294 52.03 20.32 -5.25
CA ASP A 294 51.98 19.43 -6.40
C ASP A 294 52.47 18.01 -6.04
N ALA A 295 52.11 17.06 -6.89
CA ALA A 295 52.73 15.75 -7.17
C ALA A 295 52.80 14.67 -6.08
N GLY A 296 52.22 13.50 -6.37
CA GLY A 296 52.60 12.26 -5.67
C GLY A 296 51.70 11.04 -5.86
N ASN A 297 51.71 10.46 -7.06
CA ASN A 297 51.63 9.02 -7.35
C ASN A 297 51.25 8.04 -6.21
N ALA A 298 50.08 7.39 -6.30
CA ALA A 298 49.87 6.06 -5.73
C ALA A 298 48.80 5.29 -6.53
N ARG A 299 49.28 4.44 -7.43
CA ARG A 299 48.55 3.28 -7.94
C ARG A 299 48.23 2.36 -6.76
N TYR A 300 46.97 1.99 -6.57
CA TYR A 300 46.61 0.72 -5.96
C TYR A 300 45.56 0.05 -6.85
N GLU A 301 46.07 -0.93 -7.59
CA GLU A 301 45.32 -1.99 -8.24
C GLU A 301 44.92 -2.98 -7.15
N LYS A 302 43.63 -3.31 -7.02
CA LYS A 302 43.22 -4.55 -6.36
C LYS A 302 41.90 -5.04 -6.93
N ASP A 303 42.02 -6.05 -7.77
CA ASP A 303 40.96 -6.99 -8.12
C ASP A 303 40.34 -7.58 -6.85
N SER A 304 39.01 -7.73 -6.82
CA SER A 304 38.35 -8.89 -6.25
C SER A 304 36.90 -8.93 -6.70
N ALA A 305 36.64 -9.87 -7.59
CA ALA A 305 35.32 -10.35 -7.91
C ALA A 305 34.90 -11.43 -6.89
N VAL A 306 33.60 -11.49 -6.63
CA VAL A 306 32.80 -12.67 -6.23
C VAL A 306 32.79 -13.11 -4.74
N ALA A 307 31.55 -13.06 -4.24
CA ALA A 307 30.84 -13.97 -3.33
C ALA A 307 30.87 -13.80 -1.80
N ALA A 308 29.64 -13.94 -1.31
CA ALA A 308 29.18 -14.54 -0.07
C ALA A 308 28.83 -13.60 1.08
N ALA A 309 27.59 -13.81 1.52
CA ALA A 309 26.94 -13.35 2.72
C ALA A 309 27.87 -13.28 3.93
N GLU A 310 27.60 -12.35 4.85
CA GLU A 310 27.40 -12.68 6.26
C GLU A 310 26.51 -11.63 6.95
N ILE A 311 25.68 -12.15 7.82
CA ILE A 311 24.68 -11.51 8.66
C ILE A 311 25.41 -10.85 9.83
N GLY A 312 25.20 -9.55 10.03
CA GLY A 312 25.83 -8.77 11.11
C GLY A 312 24.80 -8.04 11.96
N SER A 313 24.41 -8.69 13.06
CA SER A 313 23.54 -8.20 14.13
C SER A 313 24.22 -7.11 14.98
N SER A 314 23.53 -5.99 15.21
CA SER A 314 23.61 -5.09 16.38
C SER A 314 22.59 -3.95 16.14
N GLY A 315 21.78 -3.43 17.04
CA GLY A 315 21.67 -3.45 18.49
C GLY A 315 21.10 -2.08 18.88
N GLY A 316 19.94 -2.00 19.54
CA GLY A 316 19.33 -0.70 19.84
C GLY A 316 18.01 -0.80 20.60
N MET A 317 18.12 -1.01 21.90
CA MET A 317 17.03 -1.18 22.85
C MET A 317 16.34 0.16 23.16
N GLY A 318 15.02 0.25 22.95
CA GLY A 318 14.19 1.39 23.34
C GLY A 318 12.81 0.95 23.81
N LYS A 319 12.66 0.75 25.12
CA LYS A 319 11.39 0.45 25.80
C LYS A 319 10.54 1.73 25.91
N TYR A 320 9.37 1.76 25.27
CA TYR A 320 8.24 2.57 25.71
C TYR A 320 6.96 1.75 25.62
N GLY A 321 6.41 1.37 26.77
CA GLY A 321 5.07 0.79 26.87
C GLY A 321 4.03 1.90 26.90
N VAL A 322 3.04 1.82 26.00
CA VAL A 322 1.84 2.65 26.04
C VAL A 322 0.65 1.78 25.61
N GLY A 323 -0.37 1.72 26.45
CA GLY A 323 -1.61 0.98 26.21
C GLY A 323 -2.40 1.56 25.04
N GLY A 324 -2.76 0.70 24.09
CA GLY A 324 -3.49 1.06 22.88
C GLY A 324 -4.98 1.21 23.14
N VAL A 325 -5.45 2.46 23.15
CA VAL A 325 -6.83 2.81 22.80
C VAL A 325 -6.97 2.62 21.29
N VAL A 326 -8.06 1.94 20.88
CA VAL A 326 -8.38 1.73 19.47
C VAL A 326 -8.76 3.08 18.85
N HIS A 327 -7.82 3.72 18.17
CA HIS A 327 -8.12 4.90 17.36
C HIS A 327 -8.72 4.47 16.03
N GLU A 328 -10.02 4.70 15.87
CA GLU A 328 -10.68 4.75 14.58
C GLU A 328 -10.04 5.88 13.76
N MET A 329 -9.34 5.53 12.69
CA MET A 329 -8.67 6.53 11.85
C MET A 329 -9.69 7.18 10.92
N ASP A 330 -9.86 8.49 11.06
CA ASP A 330 -10.60 9.32 10.12
C ASP A 330 -9.86 9.32 8.77
N GLY A 331 -10.61 9.08 7.70
CA GLY A 331 -10.06 8.83 6.38
C GLY A 331 -9.78 10.16 5.71
N GLY A 332 -8.50 10.52 5.60
CA GLY A 332 -8.08 11.72 4.91
C GLY A 332 -8.72 11.81 3.51
N ARG A 333 -9.48 12.88 3.30
CA ARG A 333 -9.97 13.30 1.99
C ARG A 333 -8.77 13.58 1.09
N GLY A 334 -8.67 12.85 -0.02
CA GLY A 334 -7.58 13.01 -0.97
C GLY A 334 -7.88 12.40 -2.33
N ALA A 335 -9.04 12.72 -2.91
CA ALA A 335 -9.33 12.54 -4.34
C ALA A 335 -10.61 13.30 -4.72
N GLU A 336 -10.58 14.64 -4.65
CA GLU A 336 -11.56 15.46 -5.35
C GLU A 336 -10.82 16.44 -6.27
N GLY A 337 -11.10 16.31 -7.57
CA GLY A 337 -11.01 17.40 -8.52
C GLY A 337 -9.83 17.38 -9.48
N VAL A 338 -9.93 16.64 -10.60
CA VAL A 338 -9.57 17.21 -11.91
C VAL A 338 -10.31 16.54 -13.07
N HIS A 339 -10.91 17.39 -13.91
CA HIS A 339 -11.40 17.19 -15.29
C HIS A 339 -12.62 16.29 -15.54
N GLU A 340 -13.79 16.95 -15.46
CA GLU A 340 -14.90 16.79 -16.41
C GLU A 340 -14.37 16.91 -17.85
N LEU A 341 -14.33 15.79 -18.59
CA LEU A 341 -14.09 15.76 -20.02
C LEU A 341 -15.44 15.83 -20.74
N ALA A 342 -15.54 16.83 -21.62
CA ALA A 342 -16.67 17.09 -22.47
C ALA A 342 -17.07 15.85 -23.29
N ALA A 343 -18.34 15.47 -23.20
CA ALA A 343 -18.96 14.53 -24.11
C ALA A 343 -19.05 15.18 -25.51
N GLU A 344 -18.23 14.71 -26.44
CA GLU A 344 -18.44 14.99 -27.86
C GLU A 344 -19.73 14.31 -28.33
N ARG A 345 -20.60 15.16 -28.85
CA ARG A 345 -21.92 14.85 -29.38
C ARG A 345 -21.75 14.40 -30.83
N GLU A 346 -21.76 13.09 -31.06
CA GLU A 346 -21.80 12.55 -32.43
C GLU A 346 -23.09 13.00 -33.16
N GLY A 347 -22.87 13.47 -34.39
CA GLY A 347 -23.87 14.07 -35.26
C GLY A 347 -24.84 13.04 -35.83
N ARG A 348 -26.12 13.41 -35.79
CA ARG A 348 -27.21 12.75 -36.50
C ARG A 348 -27.35 13.44 -37.87
N GLU A 349 -26.89 12.78 -38.93
CA GLU A 349 -27.20 13.17 -40.31
C GLU A 349 -28.70 12.92 -40.60
N GLU A 350 -29.42 13.99 -40.92
CA GLU A 350 -30.77 13.94 -41.49
C GLU A 350 -30.69 13.75 -43.01
N GLY A 351 -31.06 12.55 -43.47
CA GLY A 351 -31.32 12.27 -44.87
C GLY A 351 -32.65 12.88 -45.32
N LYS A 352 -32.56 14.00 -46.05
CA LYS A 352 -33.69 14.71 -46.67
C LYS A 352 -33.96 14.12 -48.06
N GLY A 353 -34.80 13.08 -48.13
CA GLY A 353 -35.31 12.51 -49.39
C GLY A 353 -36.54 13.27 -49.89
N GLY A 354 -36.37 14.07 -50.94
CA GLY A 354 -37.44 14.86 -51.56
C GLY A 354 -38.48 14.02 -52.32
N GLY A 355 -39.75 14.26 -52.02
CA GLY A 355 -40.87 13.83 -52.87
C GLY A 355 -40.99 14.73 -54.10
N ARG A 356 -41.08 14.11 -55.28
CA ARG A 356 -41.40 14.77 -56.55
C ARG A 356 -42.82 14.35 -56.95
N LEU A 357 -43.73 15.33 -56.95
CA LEU A 357 -45.02 15.29 -57.63
C LEU A 357 -44.79 15.54 -59.12
N ILE A 358 -45.20 14.59 -59.97
CA ILE A 358 -46.00 14.81 -61.20
C ILE A 358 -46.92 13.60 -61.35
#